data_AF-A0A920W7S4-F1
#
_entry.id   AF-A0A920W7S4-F1
#
_cell.length_a   1.000
_cell.length_b   1.000
_cell.length_c   1.000
_cell.angle_alpha   90.00
_cell.angle_beta   90.00
_cell.angle_gamma   90.00
#
_symmetry.space_group_name_H-M   'P 1'
#
loop_
_entity.id
_entity.type
_entity.pdbx_description
1 polymer ?
#
loop_
_entity_poly.entity_id
_entity_poly.type
_entity_poly.pdbx_seq_one_letter_code
_entity_poly.pdbx_strand_id
1 'polypeptide(L)'
;MTKMVNHGSGRVRLEFRVPTRGLIGFRSQFLTDTRGTGIMNHLLRRGNLGTVRLVGDHRCLVADRPGKATAFAIYNLQERGEIFVKPTVEVYEGMIIGENAEQLTSM
;
A
#
# COMPACT_ATOMS: atom_id res chain seq x y z
N MET A 1 -19.98 6.67 -7.42
CA MET A 1 -20.17 5.62 -8.45
C MET A 1 -21.00 6.21 -9.58
N THR A 2 -20.65 5.97 -10.84
CA THR A 2 -21.33 6.58 -12.00
C THR A 2 -22.21 5.57 -12.74
N LYS A 3 -21.75 4.32 -12.88
CA LYS A 3 -22.50 3.27 -13.57
C LYS A 3 -22.12 1.89 -13.03
N MET A 4 -23.10 0.99 -12.99
CA MET A 4 -22.89 -0.44 -12.73
C MET A 4 -23.70 -1.22 -13.75
N VAL A 5 -23.08 -2.21 -14.38
CA VAL A 5 -23.73 -3.11 -15.33
C VAL A 5 -23.40 -4.54 -14.94
N ASN A 6 -24.44 -5.32 -14.67
CA ASN A 6 -24.33 -6.75 -14.42
C ASN A 6 -24.91 -7.48 -15.65
N HIS A 7 -24.09 -8.32 -16.28
CA HIS A 7 -24.48 -9.10 -17.46
C HIS A 7 -24.99 -10.51 -17.12
N GLY A 8 -25.16 -10.84 -15.83
CA GLY A 8 -25.60 -12.17 -15.37
C GLY A 8 -24.55 -13.29 -15.55
N SER A 9 -23.39 -12.97 -16.12
CA SER A 9 -22.31 -13.92 -16.45
C SER A 9 -21.26 -14.05 -15.35
N GLY A 10 -21.62 -13.74 -14.09
CA GLY A 10 -20.70 -13.80 -12.94
C GLY A 10 -19.66 -12.67 -12.84
N ARG A 11 -19.71 -11.68 -13.74
CA ARG A 11 -18.84 -10.48 -13.68
C ARG A 11 -19.68 -9.21 -13.77
N VAL A 12 -19.28 -8.21 -12.98
CA VAL A 12 -19.96 -6.90 -12.94
C VAL A 12 -18.97 -5.83 -13.40
N ARG A 13 -19.42 -4.95 -14.31
CA ARG A 13 -18.67 -3.77 -14.73
C ARG A 13 -19.08 -2.59 -13.87
N LEU A 14 -18.09 -1.95 -13.25
CA LEU A 14 -18.28 -0.76 -12.42
C LEU A 14 -17.54 0.43 -13.04
N GLU A 15 -18.17 1.60 -13.05
CA GLU A 15 -17.57 2.86 -13.48
C GLU A 15 -17.63 3.88 -12.35
N PHE A 16 -16.47 4.43 -12.00
CA PHE A 16 -16.32 5.40 -10.93
C PHE A 16 -15.68 6.67 -11.44
N ARG A 17 -16.04 7.79 -10.82
CA ARG A 17 -15.34 9.05 -10.94
C ARG A 17 -14.60 9.29 -9.63
N VAL A 18 -13.27 9.21 -9.68
CA VAL A 18 -12.37 9.30 -8.52
C VAL A 18 -11.25 10.30 -8.80
N PRO A 19 -10.71 10.99 -7.77
CA PRO A 19 -9.55 11.85 -7.96
C PRO A 19 -8.31 11.01 -8.27
N THR A 20 -7.43 11.52 -9.12
CA THR A 20 -6.18 10.85 -9.51
C THR A 20 -5.32 10.45 -8.29
N ARG A 21 -5.33 11.26 -7.23
CA ARG A 21 -4.60 10.98 -5.99
C ARG A 21 -5.05 9.69 -5.30
N GLY A 22 -6.33 9.32 -5.38
CA GLY A 22 -6.85 8.07 -4.80
C GLY A 22 -6.57 6.83 -5.65
N LEU A 23 -6.08 6.99 -6.89
CA LEU A 23 -5.68 5.87 -7.75
C LEU A 23 -4.24 5.41 -7.49
N ILE A 24 -3.44 6.21 -6.76
CA ILE A 24 -2.06 5.86 -6.40
C ILE A 24 -2.11 4.65 -5.45
N GLY A 25 -1.40 3.57 -5.78
CA GLY A 25 -1.38 2.33 -5.00
C GLY A 25 -2.60 1.41 -5.17
N PHE A 26 -3.77 1.96 -5.54
CA PHE A 26 -5.02 1.19 -5.64
C PHE A 26 -4.97 0.02 -6.63
N ARG A 27 -4.20 0.14 -7.73
CA ARG A 27 -4.07 -0.95 -8.71
C ARG A 27 -3.53 -2.24 -8.08
N SER A 28 -2.51 -2.13 -7.22
CA SER A 28 -1.92 -3.29 -6.57
C SER A 28 -2.92 -3.93 -5.60
N GLN A 29 -3.59 -3.11 -4.80
CA GLN A 29 -4.64 -3.57 -3.88
C GLN A 29 -5.80 -4.26 -4.62
N PHE A 30 -6.28 -3.66 -5.71
CA PHE A 30 -7.35 -4.25 -6.52
C PHE A 30 -6.98 -5.61 -7.10
N LEU A 31 -5.74 -5.79 -7.55
CA LEU A 31 -5.28 -7.09 -8.02
C LEU A 31 -5.22 -8.11 -6.88
N THR A 32 -4.79 -7.72 -5.68
CA THR A 32 -4.83 -8.58 -4.50
C THR A 32 -6.26 -8.98 -4.14
N ASP A 33 -7.18 -8.00 -4.02
CA ASP A 33 -8.58 -8.21 -3.63
C ASP A 33 -9.33 -9.10 -4.64
N THR A 34 -9.06 -8.91 -5.93
CA THR A 34 -9.68 -9.70 -7.00
C THR A 34 -8.91 -11.00 -7.32
N ARG A 35 -7.86 -11.31 -6.56
CA ARG A 35 -6.95 -12.45 -6.81
C ARG A 35 -6.46 -12.51 -8.26
N GLY A 36 -6.16 -11.36 -8.85
CA GLY A 36 -5.69 -11.19 -10.23
C GLY A 36 -6.76 -11.34 -11.30
N THR A 37 -8.00 -11.66 -10.95
CA THR A 37 -9.08 -11.88 -11.94
C THR A 37 -9.74 -10.59 -12.40
N GLY A 38 -9.56 -9.48 -11.68
CA GLY A 38 -10.16 -8.18 -11.99
C GLY A 38 -9.50 -7.49 -13.17
N ILE A 39 -10.29 -6.76 -13.96
CA ILE A 39 -9.78 -5.90 -15.05
C ILE A 39 -10.10 -4.46 -14.68
N MET A 40 -9.07 -3.61 -14.68
CA MET A 40 -9.20 -2.18 -14.38
C MET A 40 -8.63 -1.36 -15.54
N ASN A 41 -9.38 -0.34 -15.94
CA ASN A 41 -8.91 0.71 -16.85
C ASN A 41 -9.26 2.07 -16.23
N HIS A 42 -8.41 3.07 -16.47
CA HIS A 42 -8.65 4.44 -16.03
C HIS A 42 -8.43 5.40 -17.20
N LEU A 43 -9.23 6.46 -17.25
CA LEU A 43 -9.11 7.54 -18.21
C LEU A 43 -9.09 8.86 -17.45
N LEU A 44 -8.14 9.73 -17.76
CA LEU A 44 -8.08 11.06 -17.18
C LEU A 44 -9.25 11.91 -17.69
N ARG A 45 -10.01 12.48 -16.76
CA ARG A 45 -11.08 13.44 -17.06
C ARG A 45 -10.88 14.70 -16.24
N ARG A 46 -10.88 15.86 -16.91
CA ARG A 46 -10.76 17.16 -16.25
C ARG A 46 -11.95 17.40 -15.32
N GLY A 47 -11.69 18.01 -14.18
CA GLY A 47 -12.69 18.37 -13.17
C GLY A 47 -12.15 18.19 -11.75
N ASN A 48 -12.60 19.04 -10.84
CA ASN A 48 -12.22 18.97 -9.43
C ASN A 48 -13.15 17.99 -8.70
N LEU A 49 -12.58 16.93 -8.13
CA LEU A 49 -13.29 15.92 -7.34
C LEU A 49 -12.96 16.03 -5.84
N GLY A 50 -12.34 17.15 -5.43
CA GLY A 50 -11.80 17.32 -4.09
C GLY A 50 -10.54 16.49 -3.85
N THR A 51 -9.98 16.62 -2.65
CA THR A 51 -8.85 15.83 -2.19
C THR A 51 -9.33 14.64 -1.38
N VAL A 52 -8.92 13.45 -1.78
CA VAL A 52 -9.03 12.25 -0.93
C VAL A 52 -7.84 12.23 0.01
N ARG A 53 -8.09 11.94 1.29
CA ARG A 53 -7.04 11.62 2.27
C ARG A 53 -6.37 10.33 1.81
N LEU A 54 -5.06 10.38 1.60
CA LEU A 54 -4.30 9.17 1.33
C LEU A 54 -4.40 8.30 2.58
N VAL A 55 -5.05 7.14 2.45
CA VAL A 55 -5.05 6.12 3.51
C VAL A 55 -3.76 5.35 3.34
N GLY A 56 -2.75 5.74 4.09
CA GLY A 56 -1.40 5.19 4.06
C GLY A 56 -0.66 5.51 5.35
N ASP A 57 -1.40 5.48 6.46
CA ASP A 57 -0.95 5.81 7.81
C ASP A 57 -0.10 4.65 8.41
N HIS A 58 0.73 4.00 7.58
CA HIS A 58 1.63 2.94 8.02
C HIS A 58 2.89 3.58 8.60
N ARG A 59 3.25 3.21 9.83
CA ARG A 59 4.48 3.69 10.46
C ARG A 59 5.66 2.90 9.92
N CYS A 60 6.80 3.55 9.73
CA CYS A 60 8.01 2.89 9.24
C CYS A 60 8.93 2.49 10.41
N LEU A 61 9.60 1.35 10.28
CA LEU A 61 10.76 0.98 11.10
C LEU A 61 12.02 1.53 10.41
N VAL A 62 12.79 2.32 11.15
CA VAL A 62 13.96 3.05 10.63
C VAL A 62 15.21 2.58 11.36
N ALA A 63 16.29 2.35 10.62
CA ALA A 63 17.59 2.00 11.18
C ALA A 63 18.19 3.17 11.98
N ASP A 64 18.62 2.90 13.21
CA ASP A 64 19.19 3.88 14.13
C ASP A 64 20.69 4.15 13.88
N ARG A 65 21.40 3.21 13.25
CA ARG A 65 22.84 3.29 13.01
C ARG A 65 23.25 2.49 11.76
N PRO A 66 24.40 2.79 11.14
CA PRO A 66 24.91 2.00 10.03
C PRO A 66 25.51 0.66 10.49
N GLY A 67 25.43 -0.36 9.63
CA GLY A 67 26.08 -1.65 9.82
C GLY A 67 25.28 -2.82 9.25
N LYS A 68 25.74 -4.05 9.50
CA LYS A 68 25.05 -5.26 9.03
C LYS A 68 23.83 -5.59 9.87
N ALA A 69 22.69 -5.79 9.22
CA ALA A 69 21.47 -6.28 9.85
C ALA A 69 21.67 -7.72 10.37
N THR A 70 21.74 -7.89 11.69
CA THR A 70 21.95 -9.21 12.30
C THR A 70 20.63 -10.00 12.32
N ALA A 71 20.71 -11.33 12.16
CA ALA A 71 19.52 -12.19 12.22
C ALA A 71 18.78 -12.06 13.56
N PHE A 72 19.52 -11.86 14.66
CA PHE A 72 18.94 -11.64 15.98
C PHE A 72 18.15 -10.33 16.07
N ALA A 73 18.67 -9.23 15.51
CA ALA A 73 17.95 -7.96 15.47
C ALA A 73 16.67 -8.07 14.63
N ILE A 74 16.75 -8.69 13.45
CA ILE A 74 15.58 -8.92 12.58
C ILE A 74 14.53 -9.78 13.31
N TYR A 75 14.96 -10.86 13.99
CA TYR A 75 14.07 -11.76 14.71
C TYR A 75 13.29 -11.05 15.83
N ASN A 76 13.93 -10.12 16.55
CA ASN A 76 13.24 -9.35 17.59
C ASN A 76 12.35 -8.25 17.00
N LEU A 77 12.73 -7.66 15.87
CA LEU A 77 11.98 -6.57 15.23
C LEU A 77 10.76 -7.06 14.46
N GLN A 78 10.75 -8.30 13.97
CA GLN A 78 9.61 -8.86 13.23
C GLN A 78 8.33 -8.95 14.09
N GLU A 79 8.43 -8.96 15.43
CA GLU A 79 7.26 -8.89 16.32
C GLU A 79 6.56 -7.53 16.24
N ARG A 80 7.28 -6.48 15.85
CA ARG A 80 6.78 -5.09 15.73
C ARG A 80 6.21 -4.78 14.34
N GLY A 81 6.39 -5.65 13.37
CA GLY A 81 5.85 -5.50 12.02
C GLY A 81 6.66 -6.22 10.94
N GLU A 82 6.44 -5.87 9.69
CA GLU A 82 7.02 -6.57 8.54
C GLU A 82 8.39 -6.00 8.16
N ILE A 83 9.42 -6.86 8.14
CA ILE A 83 10.78 -6.46 7.81
C ILE A 83 11.08 -6.70 6.33
N PHE A 84 11.64 -5.69 5.66
CA PHE A 84 11.96 -5.74 4.22
C PHE A 84 13.40 -6.21 3.94
N VAL A 85 14.30 -6.08 4.91
CA VAL A 85 15.71 -6.43 4.77
C VAL A 85 16.01 -7.86 5.22
N LYS A 86 16.98 -8.49 4.57
CA LYS A 86 17.46 -9.83 4.93
C LYS A 86 18.65 -9.75 5.91
N PRO A 87 18.95 -10.83 6.66
CA PRO A 87 20.17 -10.88 7.46
C PRO A 87 21.43 -10.63 6.62
N THR A 88 22.41 -9.95 7.20
CA THR A 88 23.71 -9.58 6.59
C THR A 88 23.65 -8.39 5.60
N VAL A 89 22.46 -7.84 5.32
CA VAL A 89 22.35 -6.62 4.51
C VAL A 89 22.98 -5.44 5.26
N GLU A 90 23.88 -4.71 4.60
CA GLU A 90 24.40 -3.44 5.11
C GLU A 90 23.30 -2.38 5.08
N VAL A 91 22.97 -1.82 6.24
CA VAL A 91 22.01 -0.72 6.40
C VAL A 91 22.75 0.56 6.77
N TYR A 92 22.14 1.69 6.47
CA TYR A 92 22.62 3.01 6.88
C TYR A 92 21.60 3.66 7.83
N GLU A 93 22.06 4.63 8.63
CA GLU A 93 21.19 5.38 9.54
C GLU A 93 20.09 6.12 8.76
N GLY A 94 18.85 6.01 9.21
CA GLY A 94 17.69 6.58 8.51
C GLY A 94 17.11 5.68 7.41
N MET A 95 17.70 4.52 7.12
CA MET A 95 17.15 3.57 6.16
C MET A 95 15.83 2.98 6.67
N ILE A 96 14.79 2.98 5.83
CA ILE A 96 13.52 2.27 6.12
C ILE A 96 13.78 0.77 5.94
N ILE A 97 13.68 0.04 7.04
CA ILE A 97 13.98 -1.40 7.10
C ILE A 97 12.73 -2.27 7.23
N GLY A 98 11.57 -1.66 7.48
CA GLY A 98 10.30 -2.36 7.61
C GLY A 98 9.13 -1.43 7.84
N GLU A 99 7.97 -2.06 7.99
CA GLU A 99 6.70 -1.45 8.32
C GLU A 99 6.29 -1.86 9.73
N ASN A 100 5.76 -0.94 10.50
CA ASN A 100 5.29 -1.18 11.86
C ASN A 100 3.80 -1.55 11.83
N ALA A 101 3.42 -2.56 12.62
CA ALA A 101 2.06 -3.08 12.70
C ALA A 101 1.04 -2.07 13.27
N GLU A 102 1.49 -1.04 14.00
CA GLU A 102 0.64 0.03 14.49
C GLU A 102 0.31 1.04 13.38
N GLN A 103 -0.98 1.20 13.10
CA GLN A 103 -1.47 2.29 12.25
C GLN A 103 -1.37 3.61 13.01
N LEU A 104 -1.04 4.70 12.30
CA LEU A 104 -1.14 6.05 12.84
C LEU A 104 -2.62 6.36 13.07
N THR A 105 -3.09 6.25 14.31
CA THR A 105 -4.42 6.76 14.69
C THR A 105 -4.37 8.28 14.51
N SER A 106 -4.96 8.77 13.41
CA SER A 106 -5.12 10.20 13.18
C SER A 106 -5.99 10.79 14.29
N MET A 107 -5.41 11.65 15.13
CA MET A 107 -6.16 12.65 15.90
C MET A 107 -6.75 13.71 14.96
#